data_AF-A0A6V7KL34-F1
#
_entry.id   AF-A0A6V7KL34-F1
#
_cell.length_a   1.000
_cell.length_b   1.000
_cell.length_c   1.000
_cell.angle_alpha   90.00
_cell.angle_beta   90.00
_cell.angle_gamma   90.00
#
_symmetry.space_group_name_H-M   'P 1'
#
loop_
_entity.id
_entity.type
_entity.pdbx_description
1 polymer ?
#
loop_
_entity_poly.entity_id
_entity_poly.type
_entity_poly.pdbx_seq_one_letter_code
_entity_poly.pdbx_strand_id
1 'polypeptide(L)' 'GDSGGPLSVNNTVIGIGSFVISCGGTYPDVYTRVYHFLDWIKKTKENN' A
#
# COMPACT_ATOMS: atom_id res chain seq x y z
N GLY A 1 6.48 -4.81 -11.18
CA GLY A 1 5.34 -5.74 -11.33
C GLY A 1 4.28 -5.44 -10.31
N ASP A 2 4.68 -5.29 -9.03
CA ASP A 2 3.75 -5.31 -7.89
C ASP A 2 3.46 -3.93 -7.27
N SER A 3 4.11 -2.87 -7.77
CA SER A 3 3.84 -1.49 -7.34
C SER A 3 2.38 -1.12 -7.59
N GLY A 4 1.72 -0.56 -6.57
CA GLY A 4 0.28 -0.29 -6.56
C GLY A 4 -0.59 -1.46 -6.11
N GLY A 5 -0.04 -2.68 -5.97
CA GLY A 5 -0.76 -3.85 -5.50
C GLY A 5 -1.07 -3.84 -3.99
N PRO A 6 -2.07 -4.61 -3.52
CA PRO A 6 -2.49 -4.60 -2.13
C PRO A 6 -1.64 -5.51 -1.24
N LEU A 7 -1.24 -5.01 -0.07
CA LEU A 7 -0.86 -5.82 1.10
C LEU A 7 -2.09 -5.95 1.99
N SER A 8 -2.59 -7.17 2.19
CA SER A 8 -3.85 -7.43 2.91
C SER A 8 -3.68 -8.39 4.08
N VAL A 9 -4.40 -8.12 5.17
CA VAL A 9 -4.52 -9.01 6.35
C VAL A 9 -6.00 -9.15 6.67
N ASN A 10 -6.51 -10.38 6.83
CA ASN A 10 -7.92 -10.65 7.12
C ASN A 10 -8.89 -9.87 6.22
N ASN A 11 -8.68 -9.95 4.89
CA ASN A 11 -9.46 -9.24 3.87
C ASN A 11 -9.44 -7.70 3.96
N THR A 12 -8.55 -7.13 4.77
CA THR A 12 -8.37 -5.67 4.90
C THR A 12 -7.06 -5.23 4.26
N VAL A 13 -7.11 -4.27 3.32
CA VAL A 13 -5.91 -3.69 2.70
C VAL A 13 -5.24 -2.75 3.70
N ILE A 14 -4.03 -3.11 4.13
CA ILE A 14 -3.24 -2.33 5.11
C ILE A 14 -2.07 -1.58 4.48
N GLY A 15 -1.65 -1.99 3.29
CA GLY A 15 -0.54 -1.41 2.57
C GLY A 15 -0.74 -1.42 1.05
N ILE A 16 -0.04 -0.52 0.37
CA ILE A 16 0.03 -0.47 -1.10
C ILE A 16 1.50 -0.63 -1.48
N GLY A 17 1.82 -1.56 -2.38
CA GLY A 17 3.18 -1.81 -2.85
C GLY A 17 3.82 -0.52 -3.37
N SER A 18 4.94 -0.11 -2.78
CA SER A 18 5.65 1.12 -3.15
C SER A 18 6.88 0.79 -3.98
N PHE A 19 8.00 0.51 -3.33
CA PHE A 19 9.28 0.21 -3.97
C PHE A 19 9.99 -0.95 -3.30
N VAL A 20 10.93 -1.52 -4.04
CA VAL A 20 11.83 -2.59 -3.59
C VAL A 20 13.25 -2.19 -3.97
N ILE A 21 14.23 -2.51 -3.11
CA ILE A 21 15.64 -2.29 -3.43
C ILE A 21 16.13 -3.36 -4.40
N SER A 22 15.75 -4.61 -4.17
CA SER A 22 15.98 -5.74 -5.07
C SER A 22 14.87 -6.77 -4.89
N CYS A 23 14.49 -7.46 -5.97
CA CYS A 23 13.51 -8.54 -5.90
C CYS A 23 14.17 -9.80 -5.35
N GLY A 24 13.60 -10.41 -4.30
CA GLY A 24 14.16 -11.60 -3.64
C GLY A 24 15.45 -11.36 -2.86
N GLY A 25 15.73 -10.10 -2.48
CA GLY A 25 16.91 -9.73 -1.70
C GLY A 25 16.73 -9.85 -0.19
N THR A 26 17.70 -9.32 0.56
CA THR A 26 17.68 -9.28 2.04
C THR A 26 16.95 -8.05 2.59
N TYR A 27 16.74 -7.03 1.77
CA TYR A 27 15.97 -5.86 2.16
C TYR A 27 14.47 -6.14 2.02
N PRO A 28 13.66 -5.70 2.99
CA PRO A 28 12.22 -5.87 2.92
C PRO A 28 11.61 -4.99 1.83
N ASP A 29 10.48 -5.44 1.30
CA ASP A 29 9.64 -4.65 0.42
C ASP A 29 9.01 -3.48 1.21
N VAL A 30 8.89 -2.33 0.56
CA VAL A 30 8.33 -1.13 1.18
C VAL A 30 6.91 -0.90 0.69
N TYR A 31 6.00 -0.67 1.64
CA TYR A 31 4.59 -0.42 1.39
C TYR A 31 4.16 0.94 1.93
N THR A 32 3.32 1.65 1.18
CA THR A 32 2.61 2.83 1.68
C THR A 32 1.54 2.39 2.68
N ARG A 33 1.58 2.89 3.91
CA ARG A 33 0.62 2.55 4.97
C ARG A 33 -0.75 3.15 4.68
N VAL A 34 -1.75 2.33 4.36
CA VAL A 34 -3.12 2.79 4.03
C VAL A 34 -3.73 3.60 5.16
N TYR A 35 -3.56 3.15 6.41
CA TYR A 35 -4.14 3.82 7.58
C TYR A 35 -3.74 5.29 7.69
N HIS A 36 -2.51 5.63 7.33
CA HIS A 36 -1.99 7.00 7.40
C HIS A 36 -2.72 7.96 6.44
N PHE A 37 -3.29 7.44 5.36
CA PHE A 37 -3.95 8.23 4.32
C PHE A 37 -5.47 8.06 4.30
N LEU A 38 -6.08 7.40 5.29
CA LEU A 38 -7.51 7.07 5.27
C LEU A 38 -8.41 8.28 5.09
N ASP A 39 -8.10 9.40 5.74
CA ASP A 39 -8.91 10.61 5.64
C ASP A 39 -8.85 11.21 4.23
N TRP A 40 -7.66 11.24 3.63
CA TRP A 40 -7.48 11.66 2.24
C TRP A 40 -8.20 10.72 1.27
N ILE A 41 -8.14 9.40 1.47
CA ILE A 41 -8.82 8.40 0.63
C ILE A 41 -10.33 8.60 0.70
N LYS A 42 -10.90 8.73 1.91
CA LYS A 42 -12.34 8.96 2.11
C LYS A 42 -12.79 10.26 1.46
N LYS A 43 -12.09 11.36 1.73
CA LYS A 43 -12.37 12.67 1.14
C LYS A 43 -12.31 12.61 -0.39
N THR A 44 -11.29 11.98 -0.96
CA THR A 44 -11.15 11.88 -2.43
C THR A 44 -12.27 11.04 -3.02
N LYS A 45 -12.63 9.92 -2.40
CA LYS A 45 -13.72 9.05 -2.86
C LYS A 45 -15.09 9.75 -2.85
N GLU A 46 -15.35 10.64 -1.90
CA GLU A 46 -16.61 11.38 -1.80
C GLU A 46 -16.72 12.54 -2.80
N ASN A 47 -15.58 13.10 -3.23
CA ASN A 47 -15.54 14.25 -4.14
C ASN A 47 -15.42 13.86 -5.63
N ASN A 48 -15.47 12.56 -5.96
CA ASN A 48 -15.48 12.03 -7.33
C ASN A 48 -16.72 11.16 -7.54
#